data_AF-A0A0Q5ULB8-F1
#
_entry.id   AF-A0A0Q5ULB8-F1
#
_cell.length_a   1.000
_cell.length_b   1.000
_cell.length_c   1.000
_cell.angle_alpha   90.00
_cell.angle_beta   90.00
_cell.angle_gamma   90.00
#
_symmetry.space_group_name_H-M   'P 1'
#
loop_
_entity.id
_entity.type
_entity.pdbx_description
1 polymer ?
#
loop_
_entity_poly.entity_id
_entity_poly.type
_entity_poly.pdbx_seq_one_letter_code
_entity_poly.pdbx_strand_id
1 'polypeptide(L)'
;MTSTKKSCIFCGAAFAGQKRNFEHIIPAWLVREADLRSRDMQVELPGISRKVAMSRIGLKVCKGCNDADSDLEARAKEAYLAVKGGEDLSDAHIYAMLDWLDKVRIGLWLWLIEQVGEEFRTGAPKFRINGRLGRKDRLLLIQRYPEGPPMRGLALQGLGEFYIGLPSAIGLLVNNISLTSISSDFLALRHIRNVRVLQSSTMGDLTGFSLVPDAVDEPRLKLLGGASTFAQCILPDADFAEFDIPVHASSSREPGWSVSPVLRLDGNLREAAPATASVPVFTGNVAANSVLMERNVYEAAAFLIRDLQRADNHELDTEAKEALSTDLRNALASVEAGRRELGMEYQSLTGLQLP
;
A
#
# COMPACT_ATOMS: atom_id res chain seq x y z
N MET A 1 -23.22 -10.17 -22.92
CA MET A 1 -22.08 -11.12 -22.81
C MET A 1 -20.93 -10.65 -23.70
N THR A 2 -20.15 -9.66 -23.26
CA THR A 2 -18.87 -9.32 -23.91
C THR A 2 -17.77 -10.00 -23.12
N SER A 3 -17.24 -11.11 -23.65
CA SER A 3 -16.01 -11.72 -23.15
C SER A 3 -14.94 -10.63 -23.02
N THR A 4 -14.60 -10.25 -21.79
CA THR A 4 -13.48 -9.35 -21.54
C THR A 4 -12.23 -10.04 -22.08
N LYS A 5 -11.69 -9.51 -23.19
CA LYS A 5 -10.46 -10.02 -23.79
C LYS A 5 -9.40 -10.06 -22.69
N LYS A 6 -8.89 -11.25 -22.37
CA LYS A 6 -7.82 -11.43 -21.38
C LYS A 6 -6.66 -10.49 -21.76
N SER A 7 -6.26 -9.65 -20.81
CA SER A 7 -5.24 -8.61 -20.98
C SER A 7 -4.10 -8.83 -19.99
N CYS A 8 -2.94 -8.23 -20.31
CA CYS A 8 -1.78 -8.27 -19.44
C CYS A 8 -2.00 -7.42 -18.18
N ILE A 9 -1.65 -7.94 -17.01
CA ILE A 9 -1.78 -7.20 -15.74
C ILE A 9 -0.81 -6.04 -15.63
N PHE A 10 0.33 -6.11 -16.33
CA PHE A 10 1.36 -5.09 -16.29
C PHE A 10 1.02 -3.90 -17.18
N CYS A 11 0.68 -4.16 -18.45
CA CYS A 11 0.50 -3.11 -19.45
C CYS A 11 -0.95 -2.96 -19.96
N GLY A 12 -1.86 -3.87 -19.63
CA GLY A 12 -3.26 -3.81 -20.08
C GLY A 12 -3.50 -4.21 -21.54
N ALA A 13 -2.44 -4.41 -22.33
CA ALA A 13 -2.57 -4.83 -23.71
C ALA A 13 -3.23 -6.21 -23.81
N ALA A 14 -4.10 -6.37 -24.82
CA ALA A 14 -4.72 -7.66 -25.12
C ALA A 14 -3.66 -8.67 -25.61
N PHE A 15 -3.82 -9.95 -25.29
CA PHE A 15 -2.89 -11.00 -25.71
C PHE A 15 -3.05 -11.47 -27.17
N ALA A 16 -3.23 -10.55 -28.11
CA ALA A 16 -3.41 -10.87 -29.53
C ALA A 16 -2.14 -11.52 -30.12
N GLY A 17 -2.08 -12.86 -30.12
CA GLY A 17 -0.99 -13.66 -30.73
C GLY A 17 0.33 -13.73 -29.97
N GLN A 18 0.54 -12.92 -28.93
CA GLN A 18 1.79 -12.91 -28.14
C GLN A 18 1.90 -14.08 -27.14
N LYS A 19 3.14 -14.57 -26.90
CA LYS A 19 3.45 -15.57 -25.86
C LYS A 19 3.06 -15.02 -24.49
N ARG A 20 2.32 -15.84 -23.74
CA ARG A 20 1.80 -15.51 -22.40
C ARG A 20 2.64 -16.25 -21.36
N ASN A 21 2.92 -15.57 -20.26
CA ASN A 21 3.44 -16.20 -19.05
C ASN A 21 2.40 -16.10 -17.92
N PHE A 22 2.68 -16.75 -16.81
CA PHE A 22 1.95 -16.58 -15.56
C PHE A 22 2.85 -15.85 -14.58
N GLU A 23 2.38 -14.71 -14.09
CA GLU A 23 3.08 -13.96 -13.06
C GLU A 23 2.52 -14.31 -11.70
N HIS A 24 3.40 -14.74 -10.80
CA HIS A 24 3.04 -14.87 -9.40
C HIS A 24 3.15 -13.49 -8.74
N ILE A 25 2.06 -13.03 -8.12
CA ILE A 25 2.09 -11.76 -7.38
C ILE A 25 2.91 -11.92 -6.10
N ILE A 26 2.79 -13.09 -5.47
CA ILE A 26 3.64 -13.52 -4.36
C ILE A 26 4.83 -14.28 -4.97
N PRO A 27 6.05 -13.72 -4.96
CA PRO A 27 7.16 -14.28 -5.72
C PRO A 27 7.60 -15.64 -5.15
N ALA A 28 8.18 -16.48 -6.01
CA ALA A 28 8.53 -17.85 -5.66
C ALA A 28 9.54 -17.94 -4.49
N TRP A 29 10.40 -16.93 -4.32
CA TRP A 29 11.30 -16.87 -3.18
C TRP A 29 10.54 -16.64 -1.88
N LEU A 30 9.49 -15.82 -1.88
CA LEU A 30 8.66 -15.55 -0.70
C LEU A 30 7.79 -16.76 -0.36
N VAL A 31 7.27 -17.47 -1.36
CA VAL A 31 6.56 -18.75 -1.16
C VAL A 31 7.43 -19.77 -0.43
N ARG A 32 8.74 -19.82 -0.73
CA ARG A 32 9.69 -20.69 -0.02
C ARG A 32 10.02 -20.15 1.37
N GLU A 33 10.29 -18.86 1.47
CA GLU A 33 10.67 -18.19 2.71
C GLU A 33 9.59 -18.27 3.80
N ALA A 34 8.32 -18.12 3.40
CA ALA A 34 7.17 -18.15 4.28
C ALA A 34 6.47 -19.52 4.34
N ASP A 35 7.03 -20.55 3.71
CA ASP A 35 6.46 -21.91 3.66
C ASP A 35 4.97 -21.94 3.26
N LEU A 36 4.67 -21.37 2.09
CA LEU A 36 3.30 -21.15 1.61
C LEU A 36 2.77 -22.28 0.70
N ARG A 37 3.53 -23.37 0.50
CA ARG A 37 3.20 -24.40 -0.50
C ARG A 37 1.82 -25.04 -0.29
N SER A 38 1.43 -25.21 0.98
CA SER A 38 0.16 -25.80 1.40
C SER A 38 -0.73 -24.83 2.16
N ARG A 39 -0.47 -23.52 2.07
CA ARG A 39 -1.24 -22.51 2.80
C ARG A 39 -2.29 -21.87 1.90
N ASP A 40 -3.47 -21.72 2.49
CA ASP A 40 -4.58 -21.02 1.87
C ASP A 40 -4.78 -19.66 2.55
N MET A 41 -5.15 -18.67 1.74
CA MET A 41 -5.70 -17.40 2.21
C MET A 41 -7.21 -17.46 2.11
N GLN A 42 -7.89 -17.04 3.18
CA GLN A 42 -9.32 -16.76 3.14
C GLN A 42 -9.53 -15.41 2.46
N VAL A 43 -10.33 -15.39 1.39
CA VAL A 43 -10.74 -14.15 0.70
C VAL A 43 -12.19 -13.89 1.07
N GLU A 44 -12.42 -12.74 1.69
CA GLU A 44 -13.75 -12.27 2.09
C GLU A 44 -14.00 -10.92 1.47
N LEU A 45 -14.89 -10.90 0.48
CA LEU A 45 -15.33 -9.72 -0.25
C LEU A 45 -16.86 -9.75 -0.35
N PRO A 46 -17.53 -8.64 -0.69
CA PRO A 46 -18.97 -8.64 -0.92
C PRO A 46 -19.39 -9.76 -1.87
N GLY A 47 -20.24 -10.67 -1.38
CA GLY A 47 -20.74 -11.82 -2.13
C GLY A 47 -19.75 -12.98 -2.35
N ILE A 48 -18.52 -12.90 -1.83
CA ILE A 48 -17.48 -13.93 -2.04
C ILE A 48 -16.79 -14.29 -0.73
N SER A 49 -16.86 -15.58 -0.40
CA SER A 49 -16.06 -16.19 0.66
C SER A 49 -15.45 -17.48 0.15
N ARG A 50 -14.12 -17.53 0.00
CA ARG A 50 -13.41 -18.73 -0.45
C ARG A 50 -11.97 -18.80 0.01
N LYS A 51 -11.46 -20.03 0.11
CA LYS A 51 -10.05 -20.32 0.31
C LYS A 51 -9.31 -20.36 -1.02
N VAL A 52 -8.18 -19.67 -1.08
CA VAL A 52 -7.29 -19.65 -2.24
C VAL A 52 -5.88 -20.05 -1.81
N ALA A 53 -5.33 -21.06 -2.47
CA ALA A 53 -3.92 -21.43 -2.28
C ALA A 53 -3.01 -20.24 -2.60
N MET A 54 -2.25 -19.78 -1.60
CA MET A 54 -1.43 -18.56 -1.72
C MET A 54 -0.38 -18.68 -2.83
N SER A 55 0.13 -19.89 -3.07
CA SER A 55 1.06 -20.19 -4.16
C SER A 55 0.48 -20.01 -5.57
N ARG A 56 -0.85 -19.92 -5.70
CA ARG A 56 -1.58 -19.74 -6.97
C ARG A 56 -2.07 -18.31 -7.20
N ILE A 57 -1.76 -17.37 -6.29
CA ILE A 57 -2.11 -15.96 -6.45
C ILE A 57 -1.21 -15.38 -7.55
N GLY A 58 -1.81 -15.17 -8.71
CA GLY A 58 -1.11 -14.74 -9.91
C GLY A 58 -2.06 -14.57 -11.08
N LEU A 59 -1.55 -13.98 -12.15
CA LEU A 59 -2.34 -13.60 -13.31
C LEU A 59 -1.53 -13.74 -14.61
N LYS A 60 -2.22 -13.70 -15.75
CA LYS A 60 -1.57 -13.82 -17.07
C LYS A 60 -0.83 -12.55 -17.43
N VAL A 61 0.35 -12.69 -18.03
CA VAL A 61 1.20 -11.56 -18.42
C VAL A 61 1.85 -11.77 -19.78
N CYS A 62 2.24 -10.68 -20.43
CA CYS A 62 3.04 -10.75 -21.64
C CYS A 62 4.47 -11.13 -21.25
N LYS A 63 5.13 -11.94 -22.08
CA LYS A 63 6.53 -12.33 -21.84
C LYS A 63 7.45 -11.12 -21.65
N GLY A 64 7.34 -10.10 -22.51
CA GLY A 64 8.18 -8.90 -22.42
C GLY A 64 8.02 -8.12 -21.11
N CYS A 65 6.79 -8.02 -20.57
CA CYS A 65 6.59 -7.39 -19.26
C CYS A 65 7.19 -8.22 -18.14
N ASN A 66 6.97 -9.54 -18.15
CA ASN A 66 7.53 -10.43 -17.14
C ASN A 66 9.07 -10.39 -17.11
N ASP A 67 9.70 -10.50 -18.28
CA ASP A 67 11.15 -10.49 -18.41
C ASP A 67 11.74 -9.16 -17.88
N ALA A 68 11.07 -8.03 -18.15
CA ALA A 68 11.50 -6.71 -17.70
C ALA A 68 11.46 -6.50 -16.16
N ASP A 69 10.57 -7.21 -15.46
CA ASP A 69 10.40 -7.08 -14.01
C ASP A 69 11.10 -8.20 -13.22
N SER A 70 11.80 -9.12 -13.88
CA SER A 70 12.49 -10.24 -13.24
C SER A 70 13.61 -9.82 -12.28
N ASP A 71 14.33 -8.74 -12.61
CA ASP A 71 15.39 -8.17 -11.77
C ASP A 71 14.84 -7.54 -10.48
N LEU A 72 13.64 -6.96 -10.53
CA LEU A 72 13.01 -6.32 -9.36
C LEU A 72 12.81 -7.31 -8.21
N GLU A 73 12.38 -8.54 -8.50
CA GLU A 73 12.18 -9.55 -7.45
C GLU A 73 13.48 -9.99 -6.80
N ALA A 74 14.57 -10.05 -7.56
CA ALA A 74 15.89 -10.39 -7.04
C ALA A 74 16.39 -9.31 -6.07
N ARG A 75 16.33 -8.04 -6.48
CA ARG A 75 16.71 -6.90 -5.62
C ARG A 75 15.83 -6.79 -4.38
N ALA A 76 14.52 -7.03 -4.51
CA ALA A 76 13.60 -7.01 -3.37
C ALA A 76 13.88 -8.15 -2.38
N LYS A 77 14.26 -9.34 -2.88
CA LYS A 77 14.68 -10.46 -2.03
C LYS A 77 15.94 -10.11 -1.23
N GLU A 78 16.94 -9.49 -1.87
CA GLU A 78 18.16 -9.04 -1.19
C GLU A 78 17.83 -8.05 -0.06
N ALA A 79 17.01 -7.05 -0.35
CA ALA A 79 16.54 -6.09 0.65
C ALA A 79 15.77 -6.77 1.81
N TYR A 80 14.88 -7.71 1.51
CA TYR A 80 14.15 -8.47 2.53
C TYR A 80 15.10 -9.27 3.43
N LEU A 81 16.11 -9.93 2.85
CA LEU A 81 17.09 -10.70 3.62
C LEU A 81 17.94 -9.80 4.52
N ALA A 82 18.28 -8.58 4.06
CA ALA A 82 18.94 -7.58 4.90
C ALA A 82 18.07 -7.18 6.11
N VAL A 83 16.77 -6.89 5.89
CA VAL A 83 15.81 -6.63 6.99
C VAL A 83 15.77 -7.81 7.97
N LYS A 84 15.70 -9.03 7.45
CA LYS A 84 15.65 -10.25 8.27
C LYS A 84 16.90 -10.41 9.12
N GLY A 85 18.07 -10.20 8.52
CA GLY A 85 19.37 -10.20 9.21
C GLY A 85 19.52 -9.10 10.25
N GLY A 86 18.64 -8.09 10.24
CA GLY A 86 18.80 -6.90 11.06
C GLY A 86 19.93 -6.00 10.57
N GLU A 87 20.23 -6.05 9.27
CA GLU A 87 21.26 -5.26 8.61
C GLU A 87 20.73 -3.86 8.26
N ASP A 88 21.65 -2.90 8.14
CA ASP A 88 21.31 -1.57 7.66
C ASP A 88 20.84 -1.62 6.19
N LEU A 89 19.75 -0.90 5.90
CA LEU A 89 19.25 -0.78 4.54
C LEU A 89 19.94 0.36 3.80
N SER A 90 20.51 0.03 2.65
CA SER A 90 20.95 1.02 1.66
C SER A 90 19.74 1.66 0.98
N ASP A 91 19.94 2.83 0.36
CA ASP A 91 18.88 3.47 -0.43
C ASP A 91 18.42 2.56 -1.59
N ALA A 92 19.35 1.80 -2.20
CA ALA A 92 19.03 0.82 -3.23
C ALA A 92 18.10 -0.30 -2.71
N HIS A 93 18.32 -0.79 -1.49
CA HIS A 93 17.41 -1.75 -0.85
C HIS A 93 16.00 -1.15 -0.69
N ILE A 94 15.93 0.09 -0.22
CA ILE A 94 14.65 0.75 0.07
C ILE A 94 13.89 1.02 -1.24
N TYR A 95 14.55 1.52 -2.28
CA TYR A 95 13.94 1.68 -3.61
C TYR A 95 13.44 0.35 -4.18
N ALA A 96 14.21 -0.73 -4.06
CA ALA A 96 13.77 -2.06 -4.50
C ALA A 96 12.53 -2.53 -3.74
N MET A 97 12.45 -2.31 -2.42
CA MET A 97 11.27 -2.65 -1.63
C MET A 97 10.05 -1.81 -2.01
N LEU A 98 10.21 -0.50 -2.23
CA LEU A 98 9.12 0.39 -2.63
C LEU A 98 8.51 -0.04 -3.99
N ASP A 99 9.36 -0.29 -4.99
CA ASP A 99 8.93 -0.75 -6.32
C ASP A 99 8.26 -2.13 -6.24
N TRP A 100 8.82 -3.05 -5.46
CA TRP A 100 8.27 -4.39 -5.28
C TRP A 100 6.93 -4.38 -4.56
N LEU A 101 6.78 -3.56 -3.51
CA LEU A 101 5.52 -3.45 -2.79
C LEU A 101 4.43 -2.76 -3.62
N ASP A 102 4.78 -1.80 -4.49
CA ASP A 102 3.85 -1.28 -5.49
C ASP A 102 3.34 -2.40 -6.40
N LYS A 103 4.25 -3.22 -6.95
CA LYS A 103 3.91 -4.38 -7.77
C LYS A 103 2.98 -5.33 -7.02
N VAL A 104 3.30 -5.70 -5.78
CA VAL A 104 2.47 -6.60 -4.96
C VAL A 104 1.10 -6.00 -4.70
N ARG A 105 1.02 -4.73 -4.27
CA ARG A 105 -0.24 -4.02 -4.00
C ARG A 105 -1.13 -4.00 -5.23
N ILE A 106 -0.65 -3.44 -6.33
CA ILE A 106 -1.43 -3.33 -7.56
C ILE A 106 -1.78 -4.71 -8.12
N GLY A 107 -0.84 -5.66 -8.06
CA GLY A 107 -1.07 -7.05 -8.47
C GLY A 107 -2.18 -7.73 -7.69
N LEU A 108 -2.17 -7.64 -6.35
CA LEU A 108 -3.21 -8.19 -5.49
C LEU A 108 -4.58 -7.55 -5.79
N TRP A 109 -4.61 -6.24 -6.00
CA TRP A 109 -5.84 -5.53 -6.37
C TRP A 109 -6.42 -6.03 -7.70
N LEU A 110 -5.57 -6.13 -8.75
CA LEU A 110 -6.00 -6.66 -10.04
C LEU A 110 -6.49 -8.11 -9.92
N TRP A 111 -5.84 -8.91 -9.08
CA TRP A 111 -6.23 -10.29 -8.83
C TRP A 111 -7.57 -10.38 -8.10
N LEU A 112 -7.80 -9.55 -7.09
CA LEU A 112 -9.08 -9.45 -6.39
C LEU A 112 -10.19 -8.97 -7.33
N ILE A 113 -9.95 -8.00 -8.22
CA ILE A 113 -10.93 -7.57 -9.23
C ILE A 113 -11.29 -8.70 -10.21
N GLU A 114 -10.34 -9.58 -10.57
CA GLU A 114 -10.66 -10.78 -11.36
C GLU A 114 -11.36 -11.87 -10.55
N GLN A 115 -11.25 -11.81 -9.22
CA GLN A 115 -11.91 -12.75 -8.32
C GLN A 115 -13.35 -12.35 -8.00
N VAL A 116 -13.69 -11.06 -8.08
CA VAL A 116 -15.07 -10.57 -7.89
C VAL A 116 -15.95 -10.85 -9.11
N GLY A 117 -17.21 -11.24 -8.86
CA GLY A 117 -18.20 -11.44 -9.91
C GLY A 117 -18.46 -10.17 -10.71
N GLU A 118 -18.97 -10.29 -11.93
CA GLU A 118 -19.29 -9.12 -12.78
C GLU A 118 -20.28 -8.18 -12.08
N GLU A 119 -21.16 -8.71 -11.25
CA GLU A 119 -22.17 -8.01 -10.46
C GLU A 119 -21.60 -7.13 -9.33
N PHE A 120 -20.41 -7.44 -8.83
CA PHE A 120 -19.71 -6.65 -7.81
C PHE A 120 -18.57 -5.82 -8.40
N ARG A 121 -18.33 -5.93 -9.71
CA ARG A 121 -17.27 -5.25 -10.41
C ARG A 121 -17.73 -3.87 -10.86
N THR A 122 -17.20 -2.84 -10.23
CA THR A 122 -17.43 -1.43 -10.61
C THR A 122 -16.57 -1.02 -11.83
N GLY A 123 -16.78 -1.70 -12.96
CA GLY A 123 -16.13 -1.39 -14.24
C GLY A 123 -14.78 -2.08 -14.48
N ALA A 124 -14.04 -1.60 -15.49
CA ALA A 124 -12.71 -2.11 -15.79
C ALA A 124 -11.66 -1.50 -14.83
N PRO A 125 -10.57 -2.23 -14.49
CA PRO A 125 -9.46 -1.65 -13.74
C PRO A 125 -8.98 -0.35 -14.40
N LYS A 126 -8.94 0.73 -13.61
CA LYS A 126 -8.54 2.07 -14.07
C LYS A 126 -7.06 2.13 -14.47
N PHE A 127 -6.24 1.24 -13.94
CA PHE A 127 -4.80 1.18 -14.23
C PHE A 127 -4.26 -0.25 -14.13
N ARG A 128 -2.98 -0.39 -14.45
CA ARG A 128 -2.20 -1.63 -14.47
C ARG A 128 -0.90 -1.42 -13.72
N ILE A 129 -0.12 -2.47 -13.47
CA ILE A 129 1.10 -2.37 -12.64
C ILE A 129 2.06 -1.29 -13.19
N ASN A 130 2.38 -1.32 -14.49
CA ASN A 130 3.32 -0.36 -15.08
C ASN A 130 2.76 1.07 -15.15
N GLY A 131 1.44 1.22 -15.13
CA GLY A 131 0.79 2.52 -15.13
C GLY A 131 0.76 3.18 -13.75
N ARG A 132 1.27 2.52 -12.69
CA ARG A 132 1.18 3.02 -11.32
C ARG A 132 2.46 2.83 -10.50
N LEU A 133 3.30 1.83 -10.82
CA LEU A 133 4.57 1.58 -10.15
C LEU A 133 5.46 2.83 -10.16
N GLY A 134 5.86 3.30 -8.97
CA GLY A 134 6.75 4.47 -8.83
C GLY A 134 6.19 5.76 -9.43
N ARG A 135 4.86 5.95 -9.48
CA ARG A 135 4.24 7.18 -10.03
C ARG A 135 3.58 8.08 -8.98
N LYS A 136 3.57 7.66 -7.73
CA LYS A 136 2.95 8.38 -6.61
C LYS A 136 3.84 8.35 -5.41
N ASP A 137 3.62 9.26 -4.47
CA ASP A 137 4.30 9.21 -3.19
C ASP A 137 4.08 7.85 -2.53
N ARG A 138 5.12 7.40 -1.84
CA ARG A 138 5.20 6.05 -1.26
C ARG A 138 5.67 6.15 0.16
N LEU A 139 5.09 5.33 1.01
CA LEU A 139 5.52 5.12 2.38
C LEU A 139 5.63 3.62 2.63
N LEU A 140 6.75 3.23 3.23
CA LEU A 140 7.06 1.89 3.65
C LEU A 140 7.33 1.89 5.15
N LEU A 141 6.50 1.17 5.89
CA LEU A 141 6.71 0.86 7.29
C LEU A 141 7.32 -0.54 7.40
N ILE A 142 8.46 -0.67 8.07
CA ILE A 142 9.12 -1.95 8.35
C ILE A 142 9.16 -2.15 9.86
N GLN A 143 8.58 -3.26 10.31
CA GLN A 143 8.64 -3.70 11.70
C GLN A 143 9.19 -5.12 11.75
N ARG A 144 10.28 -5.32 12.51
CA ARG A 144 10.81 -6.64 12.79
C ARG A 144 10.45 -7.04 14.21
N TYR A 145 9.66 -8.08 14.34
CA TYR A 145 9.33 -8.68 15.63
C TYR A 145 10.38 -9.73 16.00
N PRO A 146 10.57 -10.03 17.30
CA PRO A 146 11.40 -11.13 17.73
C PRO A 146 11.00 -12.44 17.07
N GLU A 147 11.99 -13.24 16.68
CA GLU A 147 11.74 -14.57 16.11
C GLU A 147 11.14 -15.51 17.17
N GLY A 148 10.19 -16.35 16.75
CA GLY A 148 9.59 -17.37 17.60
C GLY A 148 8.50 -18.17 16.87
N PRO A 149 8.17 -19.39 17.31
CA PRO A 149 6.94 -20.04 16.88
C PRO A 149 5.73 -19.18 17.30
N PRO A 150 4.63 -19.03 16.53
CA PRO A 150 4.28 -19.52 15.18
C PRO A 150 4.56 -18.51 14.03
N MET A 151 5.60 -17.68 14.10
CA MET A 151 5.91 -16.64 13.10
C MET A 151 6.45 -17.19 11.77
N ARG A 152 5.98 -18.34 11.28
CA ARG A 152 6.26 -18.82 9.92
C ARG A 152 5.00 -18.66 9.10
N GLY A 153 5.07 -17.96 7.98
CA GLY A 153 3.91 -17.73 7.12
C GLY A 153 3.91 -16.37 6.43
N LEU A 154 2.82 -16.13 5.71
CA LEU A 154 2.48 -14.84 5.14
C LEU A 154 1.05 -14.53 5.57
N ALA A 155 0.83 -13.37 6.17
CA ALA A 155 -0.49 -12.78 6.30
C ALA A 155 -0.57 -11.52 5.43
N LEU A 156 -1.68 -11.36 4.72
CA LEU A 156 -1.99 -10.17 3.94
C LEU A 156 -3.09 -9.40 4.66
N GLN A 157 -2.85 -8.13 4.91
CA GLN A 157 -3.79 -7.23 5.58
C GLN A 157 -4.20 -6.09 4.66
N GLY A 158 -5.40 -5.57 4.89
CA GLY A 158 -5.95 -4.48 4.08
C GLY A 158 -6.62 -4.89 2.79
N LEU A 159 -6.95 -6.18 2.60
CA LEU A 159 -7.62 -6.68 1.39
C LEU A 159 -9.15 -6.63 1.48
N GLY A 160 -9.70 -5.77 2.34
CA GLY A 160 -11.15 -5.61 2.55
C GLY A 160 -11.86 -4.89 1.41
N GLU A 161 -13.15 -4.63 1.57
CA GLU A 161 -14.01 -3.99 0.56
C GLU A 161 -13.45 -2.66 0.03
N PHE A 162 -12.94 -1.81 0.91
CA PHE A 162 -12.35 -0.52 0.53
C PHE A 162 -11.14 -0.67 -0.40
N TYR A 163 -10.42 -1.80 -0.35
CA TYR A 163 -9.25 -2.04 -1.18
C TYR A 163 -9.60 -2.19 -2.67
N ILE A 164 -10.82 -2.67 -2.96
CA ILE A 164 -11.32 -2.75 -4.34
C ILE A 164 -11.41 -1.35 -4.95
N GLY A 165 -11.91 -0.37 -4.19
CA GLY A 165 -12.04 1.01 -4.64
C GLY A 165 -10.75 1.82 -4.50
N LEU A 166 -9.96 1.56 -3.46
CA LEU A 166 -8.79 2.34 -3.06
C LEU A 166 -7.60 1.42 -2.73
N PRO A 167 -6.87 0.90 -3.72
CA PRO A 167 -5.73 0.00 -3.53
C PRO A 167 -4.44 0.74 -3.11
N SER A 168 -4.57 1.58 -2.08
CA SER A 168 -3.55 2.52 -1.65
C SER A 168 -2.77 2.04 -0.44
N ALA A 169 -3.27 1.08 0.33
CA ALA A 169 -2.57 0.55 1.51
C ALA A 169 -2.72 -0.97 1.62
N ILE A 170 -1.63 -1.68 1.95
CA ILE A 170 -1.62 -3.11 2.32
C ILE A 170 -0.60 -3.39 3.41
N GLY A 171 -0.81 -4.47 4.16
CA GLY A 171 0.16 -5.05 5.07
C GLY A 171 0.59 -6.44 4.61
N LEU A 172 1.89 -6.75 4.70
CA LEU A 172 2.44 -8.08 4.57
C LEU A 172 3.17 -8.45 5.87
N LEU A 173 2.68 -9.45 6.59
CA LEU A 173 3.44 -10.06 7.68
C LEU A 173 4.10 -11.32 7.13
N VAL A 174 5.37 -11.20 6.78
CA VAL A 174 6.19 -12.33 6.31
C VAL A 174 7.04 -12.81 7.48
N ASN A 175 6.74 -14.01 7.94
CA ASN A 175 7.35 -14.56 9.13
C ASN A 175 7.22 -13.59 10.32
N ASN A 176 8.34 -13.04 10.80
CA ASN A 176 8.42 -12.04 11.87
C ASN A 176 8.61 -10.60 11.38
N ILE A 177 8.42 -10.33 10.09
CA ILE A 177 8.64 -9.01 9.48
C ILE A 177 7.32 -8.49 8.93
N SER A 178 6.84 -7.38 9.49
CA SER A 178 5.71 -6.62 8.98
C SER A 178 6.19 -5.54 8.02
N LEU A 179 5.57 -5.50 6.85
CA LEU A 179 5.77 -4.51 5.81
C LEU A 179 4.42 -3.86 5.54
N THR A 180 4.25 -2.58 5.89
CA THR A 180 3.07 -1.81 5.47
C THR A 180 3.46 -0.91 4.31
N SER A 181 2.80 -1.11 3.17
CA SER A 181 2.98 -0.29 1.97
C SER A 181 1.80 0.65 1.82
N ILE A 182 2.08 1.93 1.69
CA ILE A 182 1.07 2.97 1.43
C ILE A 182 1.53 3.79 0.23
N SER A 183 0.62 4.10 -0.68
CA SER A 183 0.90 4.99 -1.79
C SER A 183 -0.32 5.79 -2.18
N SER A 184 -0.13 7.10 -2.27
CA SER A 184 -1.15 8.05 -2.70
C SER A 184 -0.49 9.30 -3.24
N ASP A 185 -1.26 10.11 -3.94
CA ASP A 185 -0.86 11.47 -4.32
C ASP A 185 -0.47 12.28 -3.07
N PHE A 186 0.70 12.93 -3.12
CA PHE A 186 1.21 13.87 -2.10
C PHE A 186 1.33 13.32 -0.68
N LEU A 187 1.30 12.00 -0.50
CA LEU A 187 1.39 11.36 0.80
C LEU A 187 2.66 11.78 1.54
N ALA A 188 3.82 11.54 0.93
CA ALA A 188 5.12 11.83 1.52
C ALA A 188 5.35 13.35 1.62
N LEU A 189 4.94 14.11 0.59
CA LEU A 189 5.01 15.56 0.59
C LEU A 189 4.33 16.17 1.82
N ARG A 190 3.11 15.73 2.15
CA ARG A 190 2.34 16.21 3.31
C ARG A 190 2.93 15.82 4.66
N HIS A 191 3.86 14.86 4.69
CA HIS A 191 4.62 14.57 5.91
C HIS A 191 5.76 15.55 6.15
N ILE A 192 6.32 16.11 5.08
CA ILE A 192 7.52 16.98 5.14
C ILE A 192 7.20 18.47 4.97
N ARG A 193 6.03 18.80 4.43
CA ARG A 193 5.56 20.17 4.18
C ARG A 193 4.08 20.28 4.49
N ASN A 194 3.67 21.46 4.93
CA ASN A 194 2.25 21.80 5.06
C ASN A 194 1.76 22.30 3.71
N VAL A 195 1.00 21.46 3.02
CA VAL A 195 0.47 21.72 1.68
C VAL A 195 -0.99 21.31 1.62
N ARG A 196 -1.80 22.23 1.11
CA ARG A 196 -3.16 21.96 0.69
C ARG A 196 -3.15 21.55 -0.77
N VAL A 197 -3.84 20.47 -1.07
CA VAL A 197 -3.97 19.95 -2.44
C VAL A 197 -5.33 20.33 -2.95
N LEU A 198 -5.35 21.13 -4.00
CA LEU A 198 -6.55 21.46 -4.75
C LEU A 198 -6.63 20.49 -5.91
N GLN A 199 -7.56 19.53 -5.87
CA GLN A 199 -7.78 18.62 -6.98
C GLN A 199 -8.74 19.26 -7.98
N SER A 200 -8.48 19.08 -9.27
CA SER A 200 -9.47 19.31 -10.33
C SER A 200 -9.87 17.96 -10.90
N SER A 201 -11.17 17.77 -11.08
CA SER A 201 -11.71 16.50 -11.57
C SER A 201 -12.81 16.74 -12.58
N THR A 202 -12.65 16.21 -13.79
CA THR A 202 -13.67 16.35 -14.84
C THR A 202 -14.34 15.00 -15.01
N MET A 203 -15.65 14.95 -14.83
CA MET A 203 -16.46 13.72 -14.98
C MET A 203 -15.94 12.51 -14.18
N GLY A 204 -15.40 12.73 -12.98
CA GLY A 204 -14.94 11.67 -12.08
C GLY A 204 -13.53 11.12 -12.36
N ASP A 205 -12.83 11.67 -13.36
CA ASP A 205 -11.41 11.46 -13.56
C ASP A 205 -10.62 12.66 -13.02
N LEU A 206 -9.55 12.38 -12.26
CA LEU A 206 -8.60 13.40 -11.82
C LEU A 206 -7.92 14.00 -13.06
N THR A 207 -8.22 15.26 -13.36
CA THR A 207 -7.70 15.99 -14.53
C THR A 207 -6.51 16.87 -14.17
N GLY A 208 -6.34 17.20 -12.89
CA GLY A 208 -5.16 17.89 -12.41
C GLY A 208 -5.14 18.07 -10.89
N PHE A 209 -4.06 18.68 -10.43
CA PHE A 209 -3.91 19.13 -9.05
C PHE A 209 -3.15 20.45 -9.04
N SER A 210 -3.38 21.25 -8.01
CA SER A 210 -2.54 22.40 -7.66
C SER A 210 -2.16 22.29 -6.20
N LEU A 211 -0.89 22.52 -5.91
CA LEU A 211 -0.34 22.48 -4.57
C LEU A 211 -0.27 23.91 -4.05
N VAL A 212 -0.81 24.15 -2.86
CA VAL A 212 -0.78 25.46 -2.23
C VAL A 212 -0.10 25.30 -0.87
N PRO A 213 1.00 26.02 -0.60
CA PRO A 213 1.55 26.10 0.75
C PRO A 213 0.46 26.49 1.74
N ASP A 214 0.30 25.71 2.81
CA ASP A 214 -0.70 25.99 3.84
C ASP A 214 -0.01 26.23 5.18
N ALA A 215 -0.44 27.26 5.90
CA ALA A 215 0.05 27.55 7.24
C ALA A 215 -0.62 26.67 8.30
N VAL A 216 -1.75 26.03 7.97
CA VAL A 216 -2.47 25.13 8.86
C VAL A 216 -1.71 23.82 8.99
N ASP A 217 -1.42 23.40 10.22
CA ASP A 217 -0.85 22.10 10.51
C ASP A 217 -1.92 21.02 10.28
N GLU A 218 -1.98 20.50 9.06
CA GLU A 218 -2.85 19.38 8.74
C GLU A 218 -2.39 18.11 9.48
N PRO A 219 -3.32 17.25 9.92
CA PRO A 219 -2.95 16.02 10.61
C PRO A 219 -2.17 15.12 9.67
N ARG A 220 -0.88 14.92 9.97
CA ARG A 220 -0.02 13.95 9.29
C ARG A 220 -0.45 12.54 9.65
N LEU A 221 -0.28 11.59 8.73
CA LEU A 221 -0.51 10.18 9.03
C LEU A 221 0.38 9.77 10.21
N LYS A 222 -0.22 9.28 11.29
CA LYS A 222 0.50 8.77 12.46
C LYS A 222 0.34 7.27 12.47
N LEU A 223 1.45 6.57 12.30
CA LEU A 223 1.51 5.11 12.37
C LEU A 223 1.94 4.68 13.78
N LEU A 224 1.46 3.53 14.20
CA LEU A 224 1.73 2.95 15.51
C LEU A 224 3.04 2.14 15.51
N GLY A 225 3.87 2.35 16.54
CA GLY A 225 5.05 1.53 16.87
C GLY A 225 6.40 2.07 16.40
N GLY A 226 7.49 1.51 16.95
CA GLY A 226 8.90 1.86 16.64
C GLY A 226 9.42 1.24 15.34
N ALA A 227 8.68 1.44 14.25
CA ALA A 227 9.06 0.98 12.93
C ALA A 227 10.23 1.78 12.36
N SER A 228 10.82 1.27 11.26
CA SER A 228 11.54 2.10 10.31
C SER A 228 10.59 2.51 9.17
N THR A 229 10.46 3.80 8.96
CA THR A 229 9.52 4.47 8.09
C THR A 229 10.30 5.19 7.01
N PHE A 230 10.13 4.71 5.80
CA PHE A 230 10.75 5.26 4.63
C PHE A 230 9.68 5.88 3.76
N ALA A 231 9.98 7.02 3.16
CA ALA A 231 9.10 7.66 2.22
C ALA A 231 9.86 8.12 0.98
N GLN A 232 9.13 8.32 -0.10
CA GLN A 232 9.64 8.92 -1.31
C GLN A 232 8.55 9.81 -1.90
N CYS A 233 8.92 11.05 -2.22
CA CYS A 233 8.10 11.96 -2.99
C CYS A 233 8.30 11.71 -4.48
N ILE A 234 7.20 11.71 -5.23
CA ILE A 234 7.17 11.59 -6.69
C ILE A 234 6.22 12.65 -7.21
N LEU A 235 6.78 13.72 -7.76
CA LEU A 235 6.07 14.96 -8.12
C LEU A 235 6.53 15.46 -9.50
N PRO A 236 5.76 16.34 -10.16
CA PRO A 236 6.23 17.14 -11.28
C PRO A 236 7.53 17.90 -10.95
N ASP A 237 8.40 18.09 -11.94
CA ASP A 237 9.71 18.74 -11.75
C ASP A 237 9.60 20.16 -11.17
N ALA A 238 8.56 20.90 -11.56
CA ALA A 238 8.30 22.26 -11.08
C ALA A 238 8.02 22.32 -9.57
N ASP A 239 7.32 21.30 -9.04
CA ASP A 239 6.87 21.28 -7.65
C ASP A 239 8.03 21.01 -6.68
N PHE A 240 9.06 20.26 -7.10
CA PHE A 240 10.26 20.03 -6.26
C PHE A 240 10.97 21.33 -5.90
N ALA A 241 11.09 22.25 -6.86
CA ALA A 241 11.69 23.56 -6.63
C ALA A 241 10.82 24.44 -5.73
N GLU A 242 9.49 24.39 -5.90
CA GLU A 242 8.54 25.16 -5.10
C GLU A 242 8.58 24.76 -3.61
N PHE A 243 8.70 23.46 -3.32
CA PHE A 243 8.66 22.93 -1.95
C PHE A 243 10.03 22.73 -1.30
N ASP A 244 11.12 23.16 -1.95
CA ASP A 244 12.50 22.95 -1.49
C ASP A 244 12.76 21.49 -1.13
N ILE A 245 12.43 20.58 -2.05
CA ILE A 245 12.66 19.14 -1.90
C ILE A 245 13.84 18.76 -2.80
N PRO A 246 14.87 18.07 -2.28
CA PRO A 246 15.96 17.64 -3.11
C PRO A 246 15.49 16.64 -4.16
N VAL A 247 15.95 16.82 -5.40
CA VAL A 247 15.75 15.85 -6.49
C VAL A 247 16.87 14.82 -6.43
N HIS A 248 16.52 13.54 -6.40
CA HIS A 248 17.48 12.44 -6.53
C HIS A 248 17.70 12.06 -7.99
N ALA A 249 16.61 11.92 -8.75
CA ALA A 249 16.64 11.55 -10.16
C ALA A 249 15.34 11.97 -10.85
N SER A 250 15.40 12.11 -12.18
CA SER A 250 14.18 12.14 -12.99
C SER A 250 13.47 10.79 -12.93
N SER A 251 12.14 10.82 -12.95
CA SER A 251 11.32 9.61 -12.98
C SER A 251 11.56 8.84 -14.28
N SER A 252 11.92 7.56 -14.15
CA SER A 252 12.03 6.65 -15.30
C SER A 252 10.66 6.21 -15.83
N ARG A 253 9.57 6.56 -15.14
CA ARG A 253 8.21 6.06 -15.41
C ARG A 253 7.23 7.15 -15.85
N GLU A 254 7.53 8.42 -15.63
CA GLU A 254 6.67 9.55 -15.97
C GLU A 254 7.53 10.75 -16.43
N PRO A 255 7.50 11.13 -17.72
CA PRO A 255 8.27 12.27 -18.22
C PRO A 255 7.86 13.59 -17.56
N GLY A 256 8.84 14.44 -17.22
CA GLY A 256 8.60 15.73 -16.55
C GLY A 256 8.31 15.62 -15.04
N TRP A 257 8.53 14.44 -14.46
CA TRP A 257 8.42 14.18 -13.03
C TRP A 257 9.78 13.77 -12.48
N SER A 258 9.98 14.05 -11.20
CA SER A 258 11.18 13.72 -10.44
C SER A 258 10.85 12.88 -9.22
N VAL A 259 11.88 12.24 -8.68
CA VAL A 259 11.80 11.50 -7.43
C VAL A 259 12.75 12.07 -6.40
N SER A 260 12.31 12.13 -5.14
CA SER A 260 13.17 12.52 -4.03
C SER A 260 14.17 11.42 -3.66
N PRO A 261 15.24 11.75 -2.91
CA PRO A 261 15.95 10.78 -2.10
C PRO A 261 14.97 10.01 -1.20
N VAL A 262 15.38 8.84 -0.74
CA VAL A 262 14.63 8.17 0.32
C VAL A 262 14.63 9.04 1.57
N LEU A 263 13.44 9.43 1.99
CA LEU A 263 13.22 10.16 3.22
C LEU A 263 13.05 9.16 4.34
N ARG A 264 13.93 9.21 5.34
CA ARG A 264 13.72 8.50 6.59
C ARG A 264 12.85 9.40 7.44
N LEU A 265 11.55 9.06 7.53
CA LEU A 265 10.61 9.83 8.34
C LEU A 265 10.80 9.57 9.84
N ASP A 266 11.73 8.65 10.17
CA ASP A 266 12.16 8.34 11.53
C ASP A 266 13.54 8.91 11.82
N GLY A 267 13.58 10.11 12.40
CA GLY A 267 14.75 10.64 13.09
C GLY A 267 14.57 10.48 14.59
N ASN A 268 15.16 9.42 15.17
CA ASN A 268 15.22 9.11 16.62
C ASN A 268 13.96 8.50 17.28
N LEU A 269 13.82 7.18 17.18
CA LEU A 269 13.49 6.40 18.37
C LEU A 269 14.77 5.67 18.81
N ARG A 270 15.59 6.34 19.63
CA ARG A 270 16.29 5.60 20.67
C ARG A 270 15.20 4.96 21.52
N GLU A 271 15.38 3.73 22.00
CA GLU A 271 14.60 3.25 23.14
C GLU A 271 14.64 4.36 24.19
N ALA A 272 13.55 5.11 24.35
CA ALA A 272 13.34 5.86 25.55
C ALA A 272 13.34 4.79 26.65
N ALA A 273 14.08 5.03 27.74
CA ALA A 273 13.90 4.24 28.95
C ALA A 273 12.38 4.08 29.16
N PRO A 274 11.89 2.84 29.34
CA PRO A 274 10.52 2.47 29.04
C PRO A 274 9.55 3.44 29.69
N ALA A 275 8.99 4.34 28.88
CA ALA A 275 7.86 5.13 29.31
C ALA A 275 6.68 4.17 29.33
N THR A 276 6.11 3.96 30.50
CA THR A 276 5.00 3.05 30.81
C THR A 276 3.69 3.33 30.05
N ALA A 277 3.73 4.12 28.97
CA ALA A 277 2.60 4.49 28.12
C ALA A 277 2.86 4.27 26.61
N SER A 278 4.05 3.86 26.18
CA SER A 278 4.29 3.43 24.79
C SER A 278 4.17 1.92 24.70
N VAL A 279 3.25 1.45 23.86
CA VAL A 279 3.00 0.04 23.57
C VAL A 279 4.32 -0.76 23.50
N PRO A 280 4.58 -1.73 24.39
CA PRO A 280 5.79 -2.53 24.37
C PRO A 280 5.84 -3.35 23.07
N VAL A 281 7.02 -3.43 22.48
CA VAL A 281 7.33 -4.42 21.43
C VAL A 281 7.24 -5.80 22.08
N PHE A 282 6.08 -6.44 22.00
CA PHE A 282 5.81 -7.68 22.70
C PHE A 282 6.49 -8.87 21.99
N THR A 283 7.49 -9.43 22.67
CA THR A 283 8.25 -10.62 22.29
C THR A 283 7.39 -11.87 22.49
N GLY A 284 6.32 -12.08 21.71
CA GLY A 284 5.62 -13.38 21.72
C GLY A 284 4.15 -13.42 21.33
N ASN A 285 3.44 -12.28 21.21
CA ASN A 285 2.04 -12.28 20.80
C ASN A 285 1.89 -11.96 19.31
N VAL A 286 2.03 -12.99 18.49
CA VAL A 286 1.90 -12.93 17.02
C VAL A 286 0.59 -12.29 16.58
N ALA A 287 -0.51 -12.66 17.26
CA ALA A 287 -1.82 -12.10 16.99
C ALA A 287 -1.83 -10.59 17.25
N ALA A 288 -1.26 -10.14 18.37
CA ALA A 288 -1.18 -8.71 18.68
C ALA A 288 -0.33 -7.93 17.65
N ASN A 289 0.78 -8.51 17.17
CA ASN A 289 1.60 -7.90 16.13
C ASN A 289 0.87 -7.82 14.79
N SER A 290 0.10 -8.85 14.43
CA SER A 290 -0.80 -8.81 13.26
C SER A 290 -1.86 -7.72 13.41
N VAL A 291 -2.48 -7.60 14.59
CA VAL A 291 -3.46 -6.56 14.90
C VAL A 291 -2.85 -5.16 14.79
N LEU A 292 -1.62 -4.93 15.25
CA LEU A 292 -0.91 -3.65 15.08
C LEU A 292 -0.66 -3.31 13.62
N MET A 293 -0.19 -4.28 12.83
CA MET A 293 0.03 -4.08 11.39
C MET A 293 -1.28 -3.74 10.68
N GLU A 294 -2.34 -4.48 10.97
CA GLU A 294 -3.67 -4.22 10.40
C GLU A 294 -4.18 -2.84 10.85
N ARG A 295 -3.98 -2.48 12.11
CA ARG A 295 -4.33 -1.16 12.65
C ARG A 295 -3.64 -0.03 11.89
N ASN A 296 -2.37 -0.20 11.51
CA ASN A 296 -1.63 0.76 10.66
C ASN A 296 -2.23 0.90 9.26
N VAL A 297 -2.69 -0.20 8.66
CA VAL A 297 -3.42 -0.15 7.38
C VAL A 297 -4.73 0.63 7.52
N TYR A 298 -5.47 0.42 8.60
CA TYR A 298 -6.70 1.16 8.87
C TYR A 298 -6.45 2.65 9.20
N GLU A 299 -5.33 3.01 9.84
CA GLU A 299 -4.91 4.41 9.98
C GLU A 299 -4.67 5.05 8.62
N ALA A 300 -3.94 4.36 7.74
CA ALA A 300 -3.69 4.80 6.38
C ALA A 300 -4.99 4.99 5.59
N ALA A 301 -5.90 4.01 5.65
CA ALA A 301 -7.20 4.09 4.98
C ALA A 301 -8.02 5.28 5.49
N ALA A 302 -8.10 5.48 6.82
CA ALA A 302 -8.83 6.61 7.40
C ALA A 302 -8.23 7.95 6.98
N PHE A 303 -6.90 8.07 6.97
CA PHE A 303 -6.21 9.27 6.48
C PHE A 303 -6.57 9.56 5.03
N LEU A 304 -6.50 8.55 4.14
CA LEU A 304 -6.78 8.71 2.71
C LEU A 304 -8.25 9.04 2.43
N ILE A 305 -9.20 8.45 3.17
CA ILE A 305 -10.61 8.79 3.01
C ILE A 305 -10.88 10.23 3.45
N ARG A 306 -10.31 10.66 4.57
CA ARG A 306 -10.43 12.06 5.03
C ARG A 306 -9.78 13.03 4.04
N ASP A 307 -8.68 12.63 3.42
CA ASP A 307 -8.05 13.40 2.36
C ASP A 307 -8.99 13.61 1.17
N LEU A 308 -9.63 12.53 0.69
CA LEU A 308 -10.64 12.60 -0.37
C LEU A 308 -11.86 13.46 0.03
N GLN A 309 -12.27 13.43 1.30
CA GLN A 309 -13.35 14.30 1.80
C GLN A 309 -13.00 15.79 1.79
N ARG A 310 -11.71 16.12 1.94
CA ARG A 310 -11.21 17.51 1.90
C ARG A 310 -10.91 17.99 0.50
N ALA A 311 -10.72 17.08 -0.45
CA ALA A 311 -10.45 17.41 -1.83
C ALA A 311 -11.59 18.30 -2.38
N ASP A 312 -11.20 19.34 -3.09
CA ASP A 312 -12.16 20.21 -3.77
C ASP A 312 -12.75 19.46 -4.96
N ASN A 313 -14.04 19.13 -4.87
CA ASN A 313 -14.78 18.44 -5.92
C ASN A 313 -15.71 19.41 -6.66
N HIS A 314 -15.37 20.70 -6.78
CA HIS A 314 -16.26 21.74 -7.30
C HIS A 314 -16.85 21.45 -8.69
N GLU A 315 -16.15 20.71 -9.54
CA GLU A 315 -16.60 20.30 -10.88
C GLU A 315 -17.71 19.22 -10.89
N LEU A 316 -17.92 18.49 -9.80
CA LEU A 316 -19.04 17.55 -9.68
C LEU A 316 -20.36 18.33 -9.53
N ASP A 317 -21.45 17.82 -10.13
CA ASP A 317 -22.79 18.35 -9.84
C ASP A 317 -23.21 18.06 -8.38
N THR A 318 -24.28 18.70 -7.93
CA THR A 318 -24.75 18.57 -6.54
C THR A 318 -25.09 17.12 -6.17
N GLU A 319 -25.70 16.37 -7.07
CA GLU A 319 -26.13 14.99 -6.83
C GLU A 319 -24.90 14.07 -6.68
N ALA A 320 -23.92 14.19 -7.57
CA ALA A 320 -22.67 13.45 -7.51
C ALA A 320 -21.85 13.79 -6.26
N LYS A 321 -21.85 15.07 -5.84
CA LYS A 321 -21.20 15.50 -4.58
C LYS A 321 -21.87 14.86 -3.36
N GLU A 322 -23.19 14.83 -3.31
CA GLU A 322 -23.94 14.23 -2.21
C GLU A 322 -23.73 12.72 -2.14
N ALA A 323 -23.72 12.04 -3.30
CA ALA A 323 -23.41 10.62 -3.40
C ALA A 323 -21.99 10.32 -2.91
N LEU A 324 -20.97 10.99 -3.44
CA LEU A 324 -19.58 10.81 -3.04
C LEU A 324 -19.38 11.10 -1.55
N SER A 325 -19.96 12.18 -1.03
CA SER A 325 -19.90 12.53 0.40
C SER A 325 -20.53 11.46 1.28
N THR A 326 -21.63 10.86 0.84
CA THR A 326 -22.29 9.76 1.54
C THR A 326 -21.43 8.50 1.53
N ASP A 327 -20.87 8.13 0.38
CA ASP A 327 -19.98 6.97 0.25
C ASP A 327 -18.72 7.12 1.12
N LEU A 328 -18.07 8.28 1.08
CA LEU A 328 -16.88 8.56 1.89
C LEU A 328 -17.20 8.55 3.40
N ARG A 329 -18.37 9.07 3.82
CA ARG A 329 -18.80 8.99 5.23
C ARG A 329 -19.03 7.55 5.67
N ASN A 330 -19.70 6.74 4.85
CA ASN A 330 -19.94 5.33 5.13
C ASN A 330 -18.63 4.54 5.20
N ALA A 331 -17.73 4.76 4.24
CA ALA A 331 -16.41 4.15 4.22
C ALA A 331 -15.59 4.53 5.46
N LEU A 332 -15.57 5.81 5.83
CA LEU A 332 -14.86 6.27 7.03
C LEU A 332 -15.43 5.64 8.30
N ALA A 333 -16.76 5.59 8.44
CA ALA A 333 -17.42 4.97 9.59
C ALA A 333 -17.07 3.48 9.72
N SER A 334 -17.02 2.76 8.60
CA SER A 334 -16.61 1.35 8.55
C SER A 334 -15.14 1.15 8.95
N VAL A 335 -14.23 1.98 8.39
CA VAL A 335 -12.82 1.97 8.79
C VAL A 335 -12.68 2.30 10.28
N GLU A 336 -13.36 3.31 10.80
CA GLU A 336 -13.31 3.65 12.23
C GLU A 336 -13.89 2.58 13.15
N ALA A 337 -14.89 1.81 12.70
CA ALA A 337 -15.39 0.65 13.44
C ALA A 337 -14.31 -0.45 13.53
N GLY A 338 -13.71 -0.84 12.41
CA GLY A 338 -12.62 -1.82 12.40
C GLY A 338 -11.42 -1.38 13.23
N ARG A 339 -11.09 -0.07 13.23
CA ARG A 339 -10.06 0.50 14.12
C ARG A 339 -10.36 0.28 15.60
N ARG A 340 -11.61 0.46 16.02
CA ARG A 340 -12.03 0.23 17.41
C ARG A 340 -11.99 -1.25 17.76
N GLU A 341 -12.46 -2.11 16.87
CA GLU A 341 -12.43 -3.57 17.03
C GLU A 341 -10.99 -4.08 17.21
N LEU A 342 -10.08 -3.68 16.33
CA LEU A 342 -8.65 -4.00 16.46
C LEU A 342 -8.04 -3.44 17.75
N GLY A 343 -8.48 -2.27 18.21
CA GLY A 343 -8.06 -1.72 19.51
C GLY A 343 -8.50 -2.59 20.70
N MET A 344 -9.75 -3.06 20.69
CA MET A 344 -10.27 -3.96 21.72
C MET A 344 -9.61 -5.34 21.65
N GLU A 345 -9.38 -5.88 20.45
CA GLU A 345 -8.67 -7.13 20.25
C GLU A 345 -7.23 -7.03 20.77
N TYR A 346 -6.52 -5.96 20.41
CA TYR A 346 -5.17 -5.70 20.92
C TYR A 346 -5.14 -5.65 22.44
N GLN A 347 -6.11 -4.95 23.05
CA GLN A 347 -6.25 -4.88 24.50
C GLN A 347 -6.56 -6.25 25.12
N SER A 348 -7.43 -7.06 24.50
CA SER A 348 -7.70 -8.42 24.95
C SER A 348 -6.46 -9.30 24.89
N LEU A 349 -5.62 -9.12 23.87
CA LEU A 349 -4.42 -9.93 23.64
C LEU A 349 -3.25 -9.53 24.55
N THR A 350 -3.17 -8.27 24.96
CA THR A 350 -1.97 -7.71 25.62
C THR A 350 -2.24 -7.05 26.98
N GLY A 351 -3.50 -6.76 27.30
CA GLY A 351 -3.91 -5.92 28.42
C GLY A 351 -3.71 -4.41 28.19
N LEU A 352 -3.23 -4.00 27.00
CA LEU A 352 -2.87 -2.61 26.72
C LEU A 352 -3.85 -1.94 25.77
N GLN A 353 -4.17 -0.69 26.05
CA GLN A 353 -5.03 0.11 25.19
C GLN A 353 -4.18 0.85 24.15
N LEU A 354 -4.60 0.79 22.87
CA LEU A 354 -4.04 1.61 21.81
C LEU A 354 -4.60 3.03 21.87
N PRO A 355 -3.82 4.06 21.48
CA PRO A 355 -4.28 5.44 21.45
C PRO A 355 -5.40 5.71 20.43
#